data_AF-A0A7C5NSR1-F1
#
_entry.id   AF-A0A7C5NSR1-F1
#
_cell.length_a   1.000
_cell.length_b   1.000
_cell.length_c   1.000
_cell.angle_alpha   90.00
_cell.angle_beta   90.00
_cell.angle_gamma   90.00
#
_symmetry.space_group_name_H-M   'P 1'
#
loop_
_entity.id
_entity.type
_entity.pdbx_description
1 polymer ?
#
loop_
_entity_poly.entity_id
_entity_poly.type
_entity_poly.pdbx_seq_one_letter_code
_entity_poly.pdbx_strand_id
1 'polypeptide(L)'
;MRALPEGDPRRERYRRRYSAHKWLLVTCFGYLGYKNARFGRIEAHEAVNAYGREVLLRTKELVEARGFRVLHLYVDGLWIHKPGARHQPDYDALLEEIHAETGLHIALEGVYRWLAFLPSRTEPRLAVANRYFGAFEDGSLKIRGIEIRRRDTPRFIKDTQLGMLELLAQARDAHEFRARVPQAVAYAQERLYQLRAGRVPVEQLLVTHRLSRRPEEFSVRTAAARVANQLARAGVELHPGERLRFLLVPGPQKALPQEHLPGQIPYDRQAYTELMLRAIESLLAPVGVDRGTLELWLLGNAGYWGPPGALPPPGCDAGTPLLAQAGLPIPLGARPPQAQERILAAAIELLQESG
;
A
#
# COMPACT_ATOMS: atom_id res chain seq x y z
N MET A 1 30.45 -10.41 18.78
CA MET A 1 30.42 -9.32 17.78
C MET A 1 30.42 -7.94 18.45
N ARG A 2 29.54 -7.68 19.45
CA ARG A 2 29.49 -6.40 20.18
C ARG A 2 30.77 -6.05 20.96
N ALA A 3 31.53 -7.04 21.40
CA ALA A 3 32.81 -6.86 22.10
C ALA A 3 34.04 -6.65 21.18
N LEU A 4 33.88 -6.61 19.86
CA LEU A 4 35.01 -6.44 18.93
C LEU A 4 35.09 -4.98 18.43
N PRO A 5 36.30 -4.41 18.26
CA PRO A 5 36.50 -3.09 17.67
C PRO A 5 35.87 -2.97 16.27
N GLU A 6 35.41 -1.78 15.88
CA GLU A 6 34.60 -1.57 14.67
C GLU A 6 35.30 -1.99 13.36
N GLY A 7 36.62 -1.86 13.27
CA GLY A 7 37.44 -2.29 12.13
C GLY A 7 37.97 -3.73 12.19
N ASP A 8 37.59 -4.54 13.18
CA ASP A 8 38.13 -5.89 13.32
C ASP A 8 37.69 -6.79 12.13
N PRO A 9 38.62 -7.38 11.36
CA PRO A 9 38.30 -8.18 10.16
C PRO A 9 37.43 -9.41 10.47
N ARG A 10 37.40 -9.88 11.72
CA ARG A 10 36.54 -10.99 12.16
C ARG A 10 35.07 -10.60 12.26
N ARG A 11 34.73 -9.31 12.38
CA ARG A 11 33.33 -8.85 12.49
C ARG A 11 32.50 -9.27 11.29
N GLU A 12 33.04 -9.14 10.09
CA GLU A 12 32.32 -9.55 8.87
C GLU A 12 32.08 -11.06 8.84
N ARG A 13 33.09 -11.87 9.18
CA ARG A 13 32.95 -13.33 9.30
C ARG A 13 31.86 -13.71 10.32
N TYR A 14 31.85 -13.07 11.49
CA TYR A 14 30.84 -13.34 12.52
C TYR A 14 29.45 -12.85 12.13
N ARG A 15 29.34 -11.70 11.45
CA ARG A 15 28.07 -11.20 10.91
C ARG A 15 27.49 -12.19 9.91
N ARG A 16 28.29 -12.72 8.99
CA ARG A 16 27.85 -13.76 8.03
C ARG A 16 27.37 -15.02 8.74
N ARG A 17 28.11 -15.51 9.75
CA ARG A 17 27.70 -16.67 10.55
C ARG A 17 26.40 -16.43 11.30
N TYR A 18 26.28 -15.30 11.99
CA TYR A 18 25.05 -14.93 12.70
C TYR A 18 23.85 -14.88 11.73
N SER A 19 24.01 -14.21 10.59
CA SER A 19 22.98 -14.14 9.55
C SER A 19 22.60 -15.54 9.04
N ALA A 20 23.56 -16.43 8.80
CA ALA A 20 23.27 -17.79 8.36
C ALA A 20 22.44 -18.58 9.39
N HIS A 21 22.80 -18.51 10.68
CA HIS A 21 22.03 -19.17 11.75
C HIS A 21 20.63 -18.56 11.88
N LYS A 22 20.52 -17.23 11.83
CA LYS A 22 19.23 -16.54 11.85
C LYS A 22 18.33 -17.01 10.70
N TRP A 23 18.84 -17.04 9.47
CA TRP A 23 18.07 -17.48 8.31
C TRP A 23 17.69 -18.95 8.39
N LEU A 24 18.58 -19.82 8.87
CA LEU A 24 18.26 -21.23 9.09
C LEU A 24 17.06 -21.39 10.03
N LEU A 25 17.08 -20.71 11.19
CA LEU A 25 15.99 -20.74 12.16
C LEU A 25 14.67 -20.19 11.59
N VAL A 26 14.72 -19.08 10.85
CA VAL A 26 13.54 -18.51 10.18
C VAL A 26 12.96 -19.50 9.15
N THR A 27 13.81 -20.20 8.40
CA THR A 27 13.34 -21.19 7.43
C THR A 27 12.77 -22.45 8.06
N CYS A 28 13.22 -22.85 9.26
CA CYS A 28 12.66 -24.01 9.98
C CYS A 28 11.16 -23.83 10.25
N PHE A 29 10.71 -22.63 10.63
CA PHE A 29 9.29 -22.37 10.84
C PHE A 29 8.45 -22.55 9.56
N GLY A 30 8.92 -21.99 8.43
CA GLY A 30 8.27 -22.15 7.13
C GLY A 30 8.30 -23.60 6.63
N TYR A 31 9.37 -24.33 6.95
CA TYR A 31 9.53 -25.75 6.61
C TYR A 31 8.46 -26.62 7.29
N LEU A 32 8.08 -26.34 8.54
CA LEU A 32 7.03 -27.09 9.25
C LEU A 32 5.69 -27.06 8.50
N GLY A 33 5.33 -25.93 7.89
CA GLY A 33 4.09 -25.75 7.15
C GLY A 33 4.17 -26.09 5.64
N TYR A 34 5.35 -26.46 5.13
CA TYR A 34 5.51 -26.74 3.70
C TYR A 34 5.03 -28.15 3.36
N LYS A 35 4.04 -28.25 2.47
CA LYS A 35 3.38 -29.53 2.10
C LYS A 35 4.36 -30.64 1.65
N ASN A 36 5.47 -30.29 0.99
CA ASN A 36 6.43 -31.27 0.47
C ASN A 36 7.68 -31.41 1.36
N ALA A 37 7.67 -30.86 2.57
CA ALA A 37 8.77 -30.99 3.51
C ALA A 37 8.80 -32.41 4.11
N ARG A 38 9.97 -33.07 4.03
CA ARG A 38 10.16 -34.43 4.58
C ARG A 38 9.83 -34.52 6.07
N PHE A 39 10.20 -33.50 6.85
CA PHE A 39 9.88 -33.40 8.28
C PHE A 39 8.84 -32.30 8.57
N GLY A 40 8.03 -31.92 7.58
CA GLY A 40 6.92 -30.98 7.78
C GLY A 40 5.82 -31.60 8.65
N ARG A 41 5.28 -30.83 9.59
CA ARG A 41 4.17 -31.20 10.46
C ARG A 41 3.29 -29.97 10.65
N ILE A 42 2.08 -30.02 10.09
CA ILE A 42 1.17 -28.86 10.09
C ILE A 42 0.76 -28.52 11.52
N GLU A 43 0.58 -29.53 12.37
CA GLU A 43 0.23 -29.40 13.79
C GLU A 43 1.34 -28.66 14.56
N ALA A 44 2.61 -28.95 14.23
CA ALA A 44 3.73 -28.22 14.81
C ALA A 44 3.76 -26.75 14.34
N HIS A 45 3.46 -26.50 13.07
CA HIS A 45 3.34 -25.14 12.53
C HIS A 45 2.20 -24.36 13.21
N GLU A 46 1.05 -25.00 13.42
CA GLU A 46 -0.09 -24.44 14.13
C GLU A 46 0.20 -24.17 15.61
N ALA A 47 0.89 -25.09 16.29
CA ALA A 47 1.30 -24.92 17.68
C ALA A 47 2.25 -23.71 17.84
N VAL A 48 3.25 -23.58 16.96
CA VAL A 48 4.14 -22.40 16.97
C VAL A 48 3.35 -21.11 16.75
N ASN A 49 2.39 -21.09 15.83
CA ASN A 49 1.51 -19.93 15.62
C ASN A 49 0.63 -19.64 16.83
N ALA A 50 0.12 -20.66 17.53
CA ALA A 50 -0.67 -20.49 18.74
C ALA A 50 0.15 -19.83 19.85
N TYR A 51 1.35 -20.35 20.14
CA TYR A 51 2.25 -19.75 21.12
C TYR A 51 2.71 -18.34 20.72
N GLY A 52 3.01 -18.12 19.44
CA GLY A 52 3.36 -16.78 18.94
C GLY A 52 2.25 -15.76 19.16
N ARG A 53 0.99 -16.14 18.93
CA ARG A 53 -0.17 -15.29 19.22
C ARG A 53 -0.35 -15.03 20.71
N GLU A 54 -0.18 -16.04 21.55
CA GLU A 54 -0.28 -15.90 23.01
C GLU A 54 0.75 -14.90 23.54
N VAL A 55 2.02 -15.04 23.14
CA VAL A 55 3.09 -14.09 23.48
C VAL A 55 2.75 -12.68 23.01
N LEU A 56 2.26 -12.54 21.77
CA LEU A 56 1.89 -11.23 21.22
C LEU A 56 0.75 -10.57 22.01
N LEU A 57 -0.25 -11.35 22.43
CA LEU A 57 -1.37 -10.85 23.24
C LEU A 57 -0.94 -10.45 24.66
N ARG A 58 -0.10 -11.25 25.33
CA ARG A 58 0.48 -10.88 26.63
C ARG A 58 1.32 -9.61 26.53
N THR A 59 2.13 -9.51 25.48
CA THR A 59 2.92 -8.30 25.21
C THR A 59 2.02 -7.08 25.03
N LYS A 60 0.92 -7.21 24.28
CA LYS A 60 -0.07 -6.13 24.11
C LYS A 60 -0.63 -5.67 25.47
N GLU A 61 -1.08 -6.60 26.30
CA GLU A 61 -1.65 -6.30 27.62
C GLU A 61 -0.66 -5.57 28.53
N LEU A 62 0.59 -6.06 28.59
CA LEU A 62 1.67 -5.43 29.34
C LEU A 62 1.92 -3.99 28.85
N VAL A 63 2.03 -3.80 27.55
CA VAL A 63 2.29 -2.49 26.94
C VAL A 63 1.15 -1.50 27.24
N GLU A 64 -0.10 -1.95 27.15
CA GLU A 64 -1.27 -1.14 27.51
C GLU A 64 -1.29 -0.78 28.99
N ALA A 65 -0.94 -1.71 29.88
CA ALA A 65 -0.84 -1.46 31.32
C ALA A 65 0.21 -0.39 31.68
N ARG A 66 1.22 -0.17 30.81
CA ARG A 66 2.23 0.89 30.97
C ARG A 66 1.85 2.22 30.32
N GLY A 67 0.59 2.37 29.92
CA GLY A 67 0.02 3.60 29.39
C GLY A 67 0.38 3.86 27.93
N PHE A 68 0.86 2.85 27.20
CA PHE A 68 0.99 2.94 25.75
C PHE A 68 -0.33 2.54 25.09
N ARG A 69 -0.66 3.21 23.99
CA ARG A 69 -1.70 2.78 23.08
C ARG A 69 -1.09 1.85 22.04
N VAL A 70 -1.64 0.66 21.89
CA VAL A 70 -1.32 -0.24 20.78
C VAL A 70 -2.07 0.25 19.54
N LEU A 71 -1.33 0.64 18.52
CA LEU A 71 -1.87 1.13 17.25
C LEU A 71 -2.11 -0.01 16.26
N HIS A 72 -1.22 -1.00 16.25
CA HIS A 72 -1.26 -2.08 15.28
C HIS A 72 -0.48 -3.32 15.74
N LEU A 73 -0.91 -4.49 15.28
CA LEU A 73 -0.33 -5.81 15.56
C LEU A 73 -0.15 -6.56 14.24
N TYR A 74 1.01 -7.16 14.01
CA TYR A 74 1.24 -7.98 12.83
C TYR A 74 2.24 -9.10 13.10
N VAL A 75 1.75 -10.34 13.13
CA VAL A 75 2.53 -11.60 13.28
C VAL A 75 3.45 -11.59 14.50
N ASP A 76 4.60 -10.94 14.40
CA ASP A 76 5.68 -10.87 15.37
C ASP A 76 6.04 -9.41 15.75
N GLY A 77 5.23 -8.44 15.35
CA GLY A 77 5.48 -7.00 15.56
C GLY A 77 4.30 -6.24 16.16
N LEU A 78 4.63 -5.19 16.90
CA LEU A 78 3.71 -4.29 17.59
C LEU A 78 4.08 -2.84 17.28
N TRP A 79 3.09 -2.01 16.97
CA TRP A 79 3.26 -0.56 16.84
C TRP A 79 2.55 0.12 18.00
N ILE A 80 3.29 0.90 18.77
CA ILE A 80 2.82 1.51 20.00
C ILE A 80 3.07 3.00 20.01
N HIS A 81 2.24 3.71 20.77
CA HIS A 81 2.32 5.14 20.91
C HIS A 81 2.02 5.56 22.35
N LYS A 82 2.88 6.40 22.90
CA LYS A 82 2.68 7.08 24.18
C LYS A 82 3.10 8.53 24.03
N PRO A 83 2.24 9.51 24.36
CA PRO A 83 2.62 10.91 24.33
C PRO A 83 3.90 11.15 25.16
N GLY A 84 4.88 11.81 24.56
CA GLY A 84 6.16 12.14 25.20
C GLY A 84 7.26 11.08 25.03
N ALA A 85 6.95 9.84 24.66
CA ALA A 85 7.97 8.85 24.32
C ALA A 85 8.47 9.07 22.89
N ARG A 86 9.75 9.43 22.73
CA ARG A 86 10.35 9.83 21.44
C ARG A 86 11.71 9.22 21.17
N HIS A 87 12.38 8.69 22.18
CA HIS A 87 13.74 8.16 22.06
C HIS A 87 13.83 6.74 22.58
N GLN A 88 14.82 5.99 22.07
CA GLN A 88 15.09 4.61 22.48
C GLN A 88 15.04 4.39 24.00
N PRO A 89 15.66 5.24 24.86
CA PRO A 89 15.63 5.06 26.30
C PRO A 89 14.22 5.06 26.92
N ASP A 90 13.24 5.69 26.27
CA ASP A 90 11.85 5.71 26.74
C ASP A 90 11.18 4.32 26.66
N TYR A 91 11.78 3.40 25.89
CA TYR A 91 11.27 2.05 25.66
C TYR A 91 12.12 0.97 26.33
N ASP A 92 13.33 1.27 26.80
CA ASP A 92 14.25 0.25 27.30
C ASP A 92 13.67 -0.50 28.51
N ALA A 93 13.05 0.22 29.46
CA ALA A 93 12.35 -0.40 30.60
C ALA A 93 11.21 -1.32 30.14
N LEU A 94 10.45 -0.90 29.12
CA LEU A 94 9.37 -1.70 28.55
C LEU A 94 9.91 -2.97 27.87
N LEU A 95 11.02 -2.88 27.14
CA LEU A 95 11.65 -4.02 26.47
C LEU A 95 12.16 -5.06 27.46
N GLU A 96 12.78 -4.62 28.57
CA GLU A 96 13.24 -5.52 29.63
C GLU A 96 12.07 -6.21 30.34
N GLU A 97 10.97 -5.49 30.59
CA GLU A 97 9.76 -6.08 31.17
C GLU A 97 9.10 -7.10 30.24
N ILE A 98 9.02 -6.81 28.94
CA ILE A 98 8.51 -7.77 27.95
C ILE A 98 9.41 -9.01 27.92
N HIS A 99 10.73 -8.83 27.99
CA HIS A 99 11.65 -9.96 28.06
C HIS A 99 11.45 -10.80 29.33
N ALA A 100 11.28 -10.16 30.50
CA ALA A 100 11.03 -10.85 31.74
C ALA A 100 9.71 -11.64 31.73
N GLU A 101 8.66 -11.09 31.14
CA GLU A 101 7.33 -11.71 31.06
C GLU A 101 7.26 -12.84 30.03
N THR A 102 7.87 -12.64 28.85
CA THR A 102 7.70 -13.55 27.70
C THR A 102 8.87 -14.49 27.48
N GLY A 103 10.03 -14.21 28.09
CA GLY A 103 11.30 -14.88 27.81
C GLY A 103 11.90 -14.54 26.44
N LEU A 104 11.26 -13.68 25.63
CA LEU A 104 11.70 -13.34 24.28
C LEU A 104 12.29 -11.94 24.22
N HIS A 105 13.44 -11.81 23.56
CA HIS A 105 14.00 -10.49 23.27
C HIS A 105 13.29 -9.85 22.08
N ILE A 106 12.67 -8.70 22.32
CA ILE A 106 12.11 -7.86 21.27
C ILE A 106 13.10 -6.73 20.96
N ALA A 107 13.27 -6.43 19.67
CA ALA A 107 14.09 -5.30 19.24
C ALA A 107 13.19 -4.09 18.92
N LEU A 108 13.56 -2.90 19.39
CA LEU A 108 12.98 -1.67 18.87
C LEU A 108 13.49 -1.46 17.45
N GLU A 109 12.59 -1.54 16.47
CA GLU A 109 12.96 -1.37 15.06
C GLU A 109 13.29 0.10 14.73
N GLY A 110 12.57 1.03 15.36
CA GLY A 110 12.76 2.46 15.21
C GLY A 110 11.55 3.26 15.73
N VAL A 111 11.74 4.55 15.93
CA VAL A 111 10.69 5.50 16.35
C VAL A 111 10.23 6.31 15.14
N TYR A 112 8.92 6.41 14.95
CA TYR A 112 8.31 7.10 13.81
C TYR A 112 7.99 8.55 14.15
N ARG A 113 8.31 9.48 13.24
CA ARG A 113 7.75 10.84 13.24
C ARG A 113 6.26 10.83 12.95
N TRP A 114 5.88 9.99 11.99
CA TRP A 114 4.51 9.72 11.61
C TRP A 114 4.41 8.35 10.95
N LEU A 115 3.23 7.74 11.05
CA LEU A 115 2.94 6.42 10.52
C LEU A 115 1.48 6.37 10.06
N ALA A 116 1.24 5.75 8.91
CA ALA A 116 -0.08 5.61 8.32
C ALA A 116 -0.39 4.13 8.04
N PHE A 117 -1.50 3.64 8.60
CA PHE A 117 -2.06 2.32 8.30
C PHE A 117 -3.17 2.46 7.25
N LEU A 118 -3.20 1.54 6.28
CA LEU A 118 -4.18 1.60 5.20
C LEU A 118 -5.25 0.51 5.39
N PRO A 119 -6.52 0.81 5.06
CA PRO A 119 -7.58 -0.18 5.06
C PRO A 119 -7.39 -1.22 3.96
N SER A 120 -8.18 -2.30 3.99
CA SER A 120 -8.26 -3.22 2.86
C SER A 120 -8.87 -2.54 1.65
N ARG A 121 -8.41 -2.96 0.47
CA ARG A 121 -8.98 -2.51 -0.80
C ARG A 121 -10.32 -3.17 -1.10
N THR A 122 -10.52 -4.39 -0.61
CA THR A 122 -11.77 -5.15 -0.81
C THR A 122 -12.77 -4.89 0.31
N GLU A 123 -12.28 -4.68 1.53
CA GLU A 123 -13.11 -4.50 2.72
C GLU A 123 -12.63 -3.30 3.54
N PRO A 124 -13.06 -2.07 3.21
CA PRO A 124 -12.55 -0.85 3.85
C PRO A 124 -12.67 -0.82 5.38
N ARG A 125 -13.56 -1.65 5.96
CA ARG A 125 -13.74 -1.81 7.41
C ARG A 125 -12.64 -2.63 8.08
N LEU A 126 -11.86 -3.40 7.32
CA LEU A 126 -10.77 -4.23 7.83
C LEU A 126 -9.42 -3.55 7.56
N ALA A 127 -8.62 -3.37 8.61
CA ALA A 127 -7.22 -2.97 8.45
C ALA A 127 -6.42 -4.16 7.90
N VAL A 128 -5.59 -3.92 6.87
CA VAL A 128 -4.70 -4.96 6.36
C VAL A 128 -3.35 -4.80 7.01
N ALA A 129 -2.95 -5.80 7.78
CA ALA A 129 -1.80 -5.66 8.65
C ALA A 129 -0.46 -5.42 7.95
N ASN A 130 -0.37 -5.76 6.66
CA ASN A 130 0.83 -5.55 5.85
C ASN A 130 0.79 -4.30 4.96
N ARG A 131 -0.23 -3.42 5.09
CA ARG A 131 -0.35 -2.17 4.31
C ARG A 131 -0.17 -0.96 5.22
N TYR A 132 1.06 -0.44 5.26
CA TYR A 132 1.39 0.78 6.00
C TYR A 132 2.65 1.43 5.45
N PHE A 133 2.80 2.72 5.72
CA PHE A 133 4.04 3.44 5.46
C PHE A 133 4.25 4.54 6.50
N GLY A 134 5.51 4.90 6.76
CA GLY A 134 5.87 5.89 7.76
C GLY A 134 7.30 6.38 7.59
N ALA A 135 7.62 7.50 8.22
CA ALA A 135 8.97 8.03 8.30
C ALA A 135 9.51 7.87 9.74
N PHE A 136 10.70 7.31 9.86
CA PHE A 136 11.43 7.24 11.12
C PHE A 136 12.04 8.59 11.50
N GLU A 137 12.43 8.76 12.76
CA GLU A 137 13.16 9.93 13.27
C GLU A 137 14.44 10.22 12.48
N ASP A 138 15.14 9.19 12.01
CA ASP A 138 16.35 9.31 11.17
C ASP A 138 16.05 9.73 9.71
N GLY A 139 14.77 9.88 9.35
CA GLY A 139 14.32 10.24 8.01
C GLY A 139 14.19 9.08 7.03
N SER A 140 14.57 7.86 7.43
CA SER A 140 14.37 6.68 6.59
C SER A 140 12.89 6.29 6.50
N LEU A 141 12.51 5.72 5.36
CA LEU A 141 11.12 5.35 5.07
C LEU A 141 10.87 3.88 5.34
N LYS A 142 9.81 3.59 6.10
CA LYS A 142 9.23 2.25 6.20
C LYS A 142 8.06 2.13 5.25
N ILE A 143 8.09 1.13 4.36
CA ILE A 143 7.06 0.94 3.34
C ILE A 143 6.65 -0.53 3.25
N ARG A 144 5.37 -0.83 3.45
CA ARG A 144 4.79 -2.19 3.34
C ARG A 144 3.48 -2.20 2.58
N GLY A 145 3.31 -3.18 1.70
CA GLY A 145 2.02 -3.52 1.08
C GLY A 145 1.40 -2.47 0.15
N ILE A 146 2.17 -1.46 -0.28
CA ILE A 146 1.76 -0.48 -1.29
C ILE A 146 2.52 -0.67 -2.61
N GLU A 147 2.09 0.05 -3.65
CA GLU A 147 2.47 -0.14 -5.05
C GLU A 147 3.99 -0.08 -5.31
N ILE A 148 4.75 0.79 -4.61
CA ILE A 148 6.23 0.86 -4.67
C ILE A 148 6.88 -0.52 -4.50
N ARG A 149 6.34 -1.34 -3.59
CA ARG A 149 6.90 -2.65 -3.25
C ARG A 149 6.38 -3.79 -4.13
N ARG A 150 5.36 -3.53 -4.95
CA ARG A 150 4.76 -4.56 -5.81
C ARG A 150 5.61 -4.78 -7.06
N ARG A 151 5.76 -6.03 -7.50
CA ARG A 151 6.58 -6.36 -8.68
C ARG A 151 5.90 -5.98 -9.99
N ASP A 152 4.57 -5.98 -10.00
CA ASP A 152 3.72 -5.68 -11.16
C ASP A 152 3.47 -4.17 -11.37
N THR A 153 3.93 -3.30 -10.46
CA THR A 153 3.83 -1.85 -10.66
C THR A 153 4.97 -1.37 -11.58
N PRO A 154 4.65 -0.65 -12.69
CA PRO A 154 5.64 -0.04 -13.56
C PRO A 154 6.59 0.91 -12.83
N ARG A 155 7.84 0.98 -13.29
CA ARG A 155 8.88 1.81 -12.64
C ARG A 155 8.47 3.28 -12.54
N PHE A 156 7.92 3.87 -13.59
CA PHE A 156 7.48 5.27 -13.58
C PHE A 156 6.49 5.58 -12.43
N ILE A 157 5.58 4.65 -12.16
CA ILE A 157 4.57 4.78 -11.10
C ILE A 157 5.20 4.59 -9.73
N LYS A 158 6.14 3.64 -9.59
CA LYS A 158 6.91 3.48 -8.35
C LYS A 158 7.70 4.73 -8.01
N ASP A 159 8.41 5.28 -8.99
CA ASP A 159 9.24 6.48 -8.82
C ASP A 159 8.36 7.69 -8.51
N THR A 160 7.14 7.76 -9.06
CA THR A 160 6.19 8.83 -8.72
C THR A 160 5.64 8.67 -7.29
N GLN A 161 5.19 7.48 -6.89
CA GLN A 161 4.72 7.25 -5.53
C GLN A 161 5.85 7.45 -4.51
N LEU A 162 7.10 7.07 -4.85
CA LEU A 162 8.27 7.27 -3.99
C LEU A 162 8.60 8.76 -3.86
N GLY A 163 8.66 9.52 -4.95
CA GLY A 163 8.94 10.96 -4.90
C GLY A 163 7.88 11.74 -4.10
N MET A 164 6.60 11.37 -4.23
CA MET A 164 5.55 11.91 -3.34
C MET A 164 5.83 11.59 -1.87
N LEU A 165 6.19 10.34 -1.58
CA LEU A 165 6.44 9.89 -0.23
C LEU A 165 7.69 10.56 0.37
N GLU A 166 8.72 10.83 -0.42
CA GLU A 166 9.93 11.58 -0.01
C GLU A 166 9.59 13.03 0.34
N LEU A 167 8.69 13.68 -0.40
CA LEU A 167 8.19 15.01 -0.05
C LEU A 167 7.43 14.99 1.28
N LEU A 168 6.56 13.99 1.47
CA LEU A 168 5.82 13.80 2.73
C LEU A 168 6.74 13.41 3.89
N ALA A 169 7.83 12.67 3.64
CA ALA A 169 8.82 12.23 4.62
C ALA A 169 9.47 13.40 5.37
N GLN A 170 9.57 14.57 4.73
CA GLN A 170 10.13 15.76 5.34
C GLN A 170 9.28 16.31 6.50
N ALA A 171 8.04 15.85 6.65
CA ALA A 171 7.20 16.19 7.79
C ALA A 171 7.74 15.64 9.12
N ARG A 172 7.67 16.47 10.17
CA ARG A 172 8.07 16.13 11.53
C ARG A 172 6.98 15.43 12.33
N ASP A 173 5.72 15.61 11.94
CA ASP A 173 4.56 15.03 12.60
C ASP A 173 3.38 14.91 11.62
N ALA A 174 2.25 14.41 12.13
CA ALA A 174 1.03 14.25 11.35
C ALA A 174 0.41 15.58 10.88
N HIS A 175 0.65 16.70 11.57
CA HIS A 175 0.15 18.01 11.15
C HIS A 175 0.96 18.54 9.96
N GLU A 176 2.29 18.51 10.06
CA GLU A 176 3.17 18.89 8.94
C GLU A 176 3.00 17.95 7.74
N PHE A 177 2.71 16.67 7.98
CA PHE A 177 2.37 15.72 6.91
C PHE A 177 1.19 16.22 6.08
N ARG A 178 0.11 16.65 6.74
CA ARG A 178 -1.08 17.22 6.07
C ARG A 178 -0.76 18.51 5.33
N ALA A 179 0.05 19.38 5.93
CA ALA A 179 0.49 20.64 5.31
C ALA A 179 1.31 20.44 4.03
N ARG A 180 1.98 19.29 3.88
CA ARG A 180 2.78 18.93 2.70
C ARG A 180 2.01 18.23 1.58
N VAL A 181 0.77 17.80 1.83
CA VAL A 181 -0.08 17.14 0.82
C VAL A 181 -0.20 17.95 -0.47
N PRO A 182 -0.43 19.28 -0.46
CA PRO A 182 -0.51 20.07 -1.69
C PRO A 182 0.75 19.98 -2.55
N GLN A 183 1.94 19.99 -1.93
CA GLN A 183 3.21 19.86 -2.64
C GLN A 183 3.36 18.47 -3.29
N ALA A 184 2.97 17.41 -2.55
CA ALA A 184 3.01 16.05 -3.08
C ALA A 184 2.00 15.85 -4.24
N VAL A 185 0.81 16.46 -4.14
CA VAL A 185 -0.20 16.45 -5.22
C VAL A 185 0.30 17.21 -6.45
N ALA A 186 0.91 18.39 -6.29
CA ALA A 186 1.48 19.15 -7.40
C ALA A 186 2.56 18.36 -8.16
N TYR A 187 3.45 17.68 -7.43
CA TYR A 187 4.42 16.75 -8.02
C TYR A 187 3.70 15.62 -8.79
N ALA A 188 2.66 15.01 -8.22
CA ALA A 188 1.91 13.96 -8.89
C ALA A 188 1.20 14.43 -10.17
N GLN A 189 0.66 15.67 -10.18
CA GLN A 189 0.05 16.30 -11.35
C GLN A 189 1.06 16.46 -12.49
N GLU A 190 2.26 16.95 -12.20
CA GLU A 190 3.32 17.09 -13.21
C GLU A 190 3.68 15.72 -13.81
N ARG A 191 3.88 14.71 -12.97
CA ARG A 191 4.17 13.35 -13.42
C ARG A 191 3.03 12.76 -14.26
N LEU A 192 1.79 13.00 -13.87
CA LEU A 192 0.61 12.56 -14.63
C LEU A 192 0.51 13.27 -15.98
N TYR A 193 0.86 14.55 -16.05
CA TYR A 193 0.93 15.29 -17.30
C TYR A 193 1.95 14.67 -18.26
N GLN A 194 3.17 14.33 -17.78
CA GLN A 194 4.17 13.65 -18.62
C GLN A 194 3.66 12.30 -19.16
N LEU A 195 2.98 11.53 -18.30
CA LEU A 195 2.36 10.25 -18.68
C LEU A 195 1.27 10.44 -19.74
N ARG A 196 0.39 11.43 -19.58
CA ARG A 196 -0.71 11.68 -20.53
C ARG A 196 -0.23 12.34 -21.82
N ALA A 197 0.88 13.08 -21.78
CA ALA A 197 1.52 13.69 -22.94
C ALA A 197 2.31 12.68 -23.80
N GLY A 198 2.45 11.42 -23.37
CA GLY A 198 3.23 10.42 -24.11
C GLY A 198 4.74 10.58 -23.97
N ARG A 199 5.21 11.31 -22.96
CA ARG A 199 6.63 11.68 -22.79
C ARG A 199 7.41 10.70 -21.91
N VAL A 200 6.75 9.66 -21.40
CA VAL A 200 7.38 8.66 -20.53
C VAL A 200 7.99 7.55 -21.38
N PRO A 201 9.28 7.21 -21.19
CA PRO A 201 9.91 6.10 -21.90
C PRO A 201 9.21 4.77 -21.62
N VAL A 202 9.03 3.97 -22.67
CA VAL A 202 8.29 2.70 -22.63
C VAL A 202 8.89 1.72 -21.62
N GLU A 203 10.22 1.73 -21.45
CA GLU A 203 10.96 0.88 -20.53
C GLU A 203 10.55 1.12 -19.07
N GLN A 204 10.12 2.34 -18.74
CA GLN A 204 9.63 2.71 -17.42
C GLN A 204 8.16 2.31 -17.19
N LEU A 205 7.45 1.95 -18.26
CA LEU A 205 6.02 1.56 -18.25
C LEU A 205 5.81 0.05 -18.30
N LEU A 206 6.86 -0.74 -18.48
CA LEU A 206 6.76 -2.20 -18.53
C LEU A 206 6.22 -2.77 -17.21
N VAL A 207 5.13 -3.53 -17.32
CA VAL A 207 4.56 -4.34 -16.25
C VAL A 207 5.28 -5.67 -16.20
N THR A 208 5.67 -6.12 -15.00
CA THR A 208 6.28 -7.44 -14.81
C THR A 208 5.30 -8.38 -14.12
N HIS A 209 5.03 -9.53 -14.74
CA HIS A 209 4.19 -10.57 -14.18
C HIS A 209 4.97 -11.88 -14.06
N ARG A 210 4.83 -12.58 -12.94
CA ARG A 210 5.38 -13.92 -12.77
C ARG A 210 4.28 -14.93 -13.09
N LEU A 211 4.51 -15.77 -14.09
CA LEU A 211 3.55 -16.81 -14.46
C LEU A 211 3.35 -17.76 -13.29
N SER A 212 2.10 -17.94 -12.87
CA SER A 212 1.72 -18.91 -11.85
C SER A 212 1.29 -20.26 -12.44
N ARG A 213 0.93 -20.26 -13.73
CA ARG A 213 0.36 -21.38 -14.47
C ARG A 213 0.81 -21.32 -15.92
N ARG A 214 0.61 -22.41 -16.65
CA ARG A 214 0.87 -22.44 -18.10
C ARG A 214 -0.14 -21.56 -18.86
N PRO A 215 0.20 -21.02 -20.04
CA PRO A 215 -0.68 -20.16 -20.83
C PRO A 215 -2.09 -20.76 -21.07
N GLU A 216 -2.17 -22.08 -21.28
CA GLU A 216 -3.40 -22.81 -21.58
C GLU A 216 -4.34 -22.95 -20.37
N GLU A 217 -3.80 -22.82 -19.16
CA GLU A 217 -4.53 -22.97 -17.89
C GLU A 217 -5.22 -21.67 -17.42
N PHE A 218 -5.00 -20.55 -18.13
CA PHE A 218 -5.63 -19.27 -17.78
C PHE A 218 -7.08 -19.20 -18.29
N SER A 219 -8.05 -19.33 -17.38
CA SER A 219 -9.48 -19.16 -17.70
C SER A 219 -9.89 -17.69 -17.88
N VAL A 220 -9.18 -16.75 -17.24
CA VAL A 220 -9.49 -15.31 -17.30
C VAL A 220 -8.52 -14.60 -18.26
N ARG A 221 -9.08 -13.81 -19.19
CA ARG A 221 -8.34 -13.04 -20.20
C ARG A 221 -7.67 -11.77 -19.64
N THR A 222 -6.85 -11.94 -18.60
CA THR A 222 -6.02 -10.87 -18.03
C THR A 222 -4.97 -10.37 -19.03
N ALA A 223 -4.37 -9.20 -18.79
CA ALA A 223 -3.28 -8.68 -19.62
C ALA A 223 -2.10 -9.67 -19.71
N ALA A 224 -1.72 -10.26 -18.58
CA ALA A 224 -0.66 -11.28 -18.55
C ALA A 224 -1.03 -12.55 -19.32
N ALA A 225 -2.26 -13.04 -19.19
CA ALA A 225 -2.73 -14.21 -19.94
C ALA A 225 -2.76 -13.94 -21.47
N ARG A 226 -3.14 -12.72 -21.88
CA ARG A 226 -3.11 -12.30 -23.29
C ARG A 226 -1.70 -12.31 -23.85
N VAL A 227 -0.74 -11.79 -23.08
CA VAL A 227 0.68 -11.76 -23.46
C VAL A 227 1.25 -13.18 -23.52
N ALA A 228 0.97 -14.02 -22.52
CA ALA A 228 1.39 -15.41 -22.50
C ALA A 228 0.87 -16.17 -23.74
N ASN A 229 -0.39 -15.98 -24.10
CA ASN A 229 -0.98 -16.58 -25.31
C ASN A 229 -0.40 -16.04 -26.61
N GLN A 230 -0.03 -14.75 -26.67
CA GLN A 230 0.65 -14.17 -27.84
C GLN A 230 2.03 -14.80 -28.05
N LEU A 231 2.81 -14.96 -26.97
CA LEU A 231 4.13 -15.58 -27.00
C LEU A 231 4.04 -17.08 -27.35
N ALA A 232 3.10 -17.81 -26.77
CA ALA A 232 2.87 -19.22 -27.09
C ALA A 232 2.51 -19.42 -28.57
N ARG A 233 1.66 -18.56 -29.14
CA ARG A 233 1.33 -18.57 -30.58
C ARG A 233 2.53 -18.23 -31.48
N ALA A 234 3.50 -17.48 -30.98
CA ALA A 234 4.75 -17.21 -31.66
C ALA A 234 5.79 -18.33 -31.49
N GLY A 235 5.42 -19.45 -30.86
CA GLY A 235 6.29 -20.61 -30.65
C GLY A 235 7.20 -20.51 -29.43
N VAL A 236 6.99 -19.52 -28.55
CA VAL A 236 7.76 -19.39 -27.30
C VAL A 236 7.16 -20.32 -26.24
N GLU A 237 7.96 -21.27 -25.77
CA GLU A 237 7.57 -22.14 -24.66
C GLU A 237 7.70 -21.36 -23.33
N LEU A 238 6.61 -21.34 -22.55
CA LEU A 238 6.54 -20.60 -21.29
C LEU A 238 6.26 -21.54 -20.12
N HIS A 239 7.01 -21.37 -19.04
CA HIS A 239 6.90 -22.20 -17.84
C HIS A 239 6.42 -21.42 -16.61
N PRO A 240 5.65 -22.06 -15.71
CA PRO A 240 5.32 -21.48 -14.41
C PRO A 240 6.59 -21.06 -13.65
N GLY A 241 6.57 -19.85 -13.11
CA GLY A 241 7.69 -19.25 -12.39
C GLY A 241 8.50 -18.25 -13.20
N GLU A 242 8.39 -18.26 -14.53
CA GLU A 242 9.05 -17.31 -15.43
C GLU A 242 8.46 -15.90 -15.33
N ARG A 243 9.24 -14.91 -15.76
CA ARG A 243 8.85 -13.49 -15.72
C ARG A 243 8.49 -13.02 -17.12
N LEU A 244 7.27 -12.56 -17.27
CA LEU A 244 6.79 -11.86 -18.46
C LEU A 244 6.86 -10.36 -18.23
N ARG A 245 7.35 -9.62 -19.22
CA ARG A 245 7.32 -8.16 -19.25
C ARG A 245 6.47 -7.71 -20.43
N PHE A 246 5.57 -6.76 -20.19
CA PHE A 246 4.67 -6.28 -21.23
C PHE A 246 4.27 -4.82 -21.04
N LEU A 247 3.88 -4.19 -22.14
CA LEU A 247 3.31 -2.85 -22.18
C LEU A 247 1.78 -2.96 -22.30
N LEU A 248 1.04 -2.14 -21.55
CA LEU A 248 -0.40 -1.99 -21.78
C LEU A 248 -0.61 -1.09 -22.99
N VAL A 249 -1.41 -1.54 -23.95
CA VAL A 249 -1.65 -0.84 -25.23
C VAL A 249 -3.15 -0.68 -25.47
N PRO A 250 -3.57 0.40 -26.17
CA PRO A 250 -4.98 0.56 -26.53
C PRO A 250 -5.42 -0.53 -27.52
N GLY A 251 -6.73 -0.62 -27.73
CA GLY A 251 -7.32 -1.56 -28.70
C GLY A 251 -7.55 -2.98 -28.15
N PRO A 252 -7.86 -3.95 -29.04
CA PRO A 252 -8.31 -5.29 -28.66
C PRO A 252 -7.20 -6.16 -28.02
N GLN A 253 -5.94 -5.89 -28.35
CA GLN A 253 -4.78 -6.62 -27.82
C GLN A 253 -4.61 -6.36 -26.31
N LYS A 254 -4.88 -5.13 -25.85
CA LYS A 254 -4.75 -4.64 -24.46
C LYS A 254 -3.36 -4.68 -23.84
N ALA A 255 -2.50 -5.61 -24.27
CA ALA A 255 -1.11 -5.69 -23.85
C ALA A 255 -0.24 -6.35 -24.94
N LEU A 256 1.02 -5.91 -25.03
CA LEU A 256 2.03 -6.48 -25.92
C LEU A 256 3.27 -6.93 -25.14
N PRO A 257 3.83 -8.12 -25.43
CA PRO A 257 5.10 -8.56 -24.86
C PRO A 257 6.22 -7.58 -25.20
N GLN A 258 7.19 -7.43 -24.30
CA GLN A 258 8.34 -6.55 -24.48
C GLN A 258 9.09 -6.86 -25.80
N GLU A 259 9.15 -8.13 -26.16
CA GLU A 259 9.85 -8.69 -27.32
C GLU A 259 9.21 -8.26 -28.65
N HIS A 260 7.92 -7.92 -28.65
CA HIS A 260 7.17 -7.51 -29.83
C HIS A 260 6.81 -6.03 -29.80
N LEU A 261 7.46 -5.22 -28.96
CA LEU A 261 7.28 -3.77 -28.99
C LEU A 261 7.98 -3.21 -30.25
N PRO A 262 7.23 -2.74 -31.26
CA PRO A 262 7.81 -1.92 -32.31
C PRO A 262 8.17 -0.55 -31.73
N GLY A 263 9.08 0.17 -32.40
CA GLY A 263 9.67 1.44 -31.94
C GLY A 263 8.75 2.35 -31.11
N GLN A 264 8.00 3.26 -31.73
CA GLN A 264 7.06 4.13 -31.01
C GLN A 264 5.64 3.58 -31.07
N ILE A 265 5.28 2.69 -30.13
CA ILE A 265 3.85 2.39 -29.86
C ILE A 265 3.29 3.37 -28.84
N PRO A 266 2.09 3.95 -29.08
CA PRO A 266 1.34 4.62 -28.04
C PRO A 266 0.87 3.61 -26.99
N TYR A 267 1.34 3.76 -25.74
CA TYR A 267 0.82 2.99 -24.61
C TYR A 267 -0.59 3.45 -24.21
N ASP A 268 -1.32 2.59 -23.49
CA ASP A 268 -2.67 2.90 -23.00
C ASP A 268 -2.61 3.92 -21.85
N ARG A 269 -2.64 5.21 -22.21
CA ARG A 269 -2.57 6.33 -21.26
C ARG A 269 -3.64 6.25 -20.17
N GLN A 270 -4.84 5.77 -20.50
CA GLN A 270 -5.91 5.62 -19.54
C GLN A 270 -5.59 4.50 -18.55
N ALA A 271 -5.18 3.32 -19.02
CA ALA A 271 -4.82 2.22 -18.14
C ALA A 271 -3.66 2.58 -17.20
N TYR A 272 -2.63 3.28 -17.69
CA TYR A 272 -1.54 3.75 -16.83
C TYR A 272 -1.96 4.88 -15.87
N THR A 273 -2.88 5.76 -16.29
CA THR A 273 -3.49 6.76 -15.40
C THR A 273 -4.19 6.07 -14.24
N GLU A 274 -5.00 5.04 -14.48
CA GLU A 274 -5.65 4.26 -13.43
C GLU A 274 -4.65 3.62 -12.44
N LEU A 275 -3.56 3.04 -12.96
CA LEU A 275 -2.51 2.47 -12.09
C LEU A 275 -1.83 3.56 -11.25
N MET A 276 -1.61 4.73 -11.84
CA MET A 276 -1.00 5.87 -11.16
C MET A 276 -1.92 6.45 -10.08
N LEU A 277 -3.20 6.69 -10.39
CA LEU A 277 -4.17 7.15 -9.43
C LEU A 277 -4.31 6.16 -8.26
N ARG A 278 -4.27 4.85 -8.50
CA ARG A 278 -4.28 3.83 -7.43
C ARG A 278 -3.07 3.94 -6.50
N ALA A 279 -1.89 4.22 -7.05
CA ALA A 279 -0.70 4.41 -6.24
C ALA A 279 -0.78 5.71 -5.42
N ILE A 280 -1.29 6.79 -6.00
CA ILE A 280 -1.43 8.08 -5.31
C ILE A 280 -2.48 8.00 -4.19
N GLU A 281 -3.62 7.38 -4.46
CA GLU A 281 -4.69 7.15 -3.49
C GLU A 281 -4.17 6.43 -2.23
N SER A 282 -3.32 5.41 -2.38
CA SER A 282 -2.73 4.72 -1.22
C SER A 282 -2.00 5.69 -0.27
N LEU A 283 -1.37 6.76 -0.78
CA LEU A 283 -0.68 7.74 0.06
C LEU A 283 -1.62 8.76 0.72
N LEU A 284 -2.75 9.05 0.07
CA LEU A 284 -3.66 10.12 0.51
C LEU A 284 -4.92 9.59 1.23
N ALA A 285 -5.21 8.29 1.14
CA ALA A 285 -6.29 7.66 1.90
C ALA A 285 -6.19 7.89 3.43
N PRO A 286 -4.99 7.85 4.07
CA PRO A 286 -4.87 8.13 5.52
C PRO A 286 -5.30 9.53 5.94
N VAL A 287 -5.37 10.46 4.97
CA VAL A 287 -5.80 11.83 5.18
C VAL A 287 -7.22 12.09 4.65
N GLY A 288 -7.97 11.03 4.36
CA GLY A 288 -9.39 11.10 3.99
C GLY A 288 -9.65 11.37 2.52
N VAL A 289 -8.64 11.32 1.65
CA VAL A 289 -8.81 11.53 0.22
C VAL A 289 -9.26 10.23 -0.45
N ASP A 290 -10.45 10.26 -1.03
CA ASP A 290 -11.01 9.15 -1.80
C ASP A 290 -10.70 9.26 -3.30
N ARG A 291 -11.14 8.25 -4.07
CA ARG A 291 -10.95 8.19 -5.52
C ARG A 291 -11.54 9.42 -6.23
N GLY A 292 -12.77 9.81 -5.90
CA GLY A 292 -13.47 10.88 -6.60
C GLY A 292 -12.77 12.23 -6.40
N THR A 293 -12.39 12.53 -5.17
CA THR A 293 -11.60 13.72 -4.83
C THR A 293 -10.26 13.71 -5.57
N LEU A 294 -9.58 12.57 -5.59
CA LEU A 294 -8.28 12.45 -6.25
C LEU A 294 -8.38 12.70 -7.77
N GLU A 295 -9.41 12.15 -8.42
CA GLU A 295 -9.67 12.39 -9.84
C GLU A 295 -9.94 13.86 -10.12
N LEU A 296 -10.73 14.54 -9.29
CA LEU A 296 -10.98 15.97 -9.43
C LEU A 296 -9.68 16.80 -9.31
N TRP A 297 -8.81 16.47 -8.35
CA TRP A 297 -7.55 17.18 -8.17
C TRP A 297 -6.54 16.93 -9.30
N LEU A 298 -6.47 15.71 -9.82
CA LEU A 298 -5.42 15.31 -10.77
C LEU A 298 -5.85 15.37 -12.23
N LEU A 299 -7.13 15.17 -12.52
CA LEU A 299 -7.68 15.16 -13.87
C LEU A 299 -8.56 16.38 -14.16
N GLY A 300 -9.20 16.94 -13.14
CA GLY A 300 -9.90 18.21 -13.24
C GLY A 300 -8.91 19.38 -13.20
N ASN A 301 -9.20 20.47 -13.94
CA ASN A 301 -8.48 21.74 -13.79
C ASN A 301 -8.73 22.42 -12.44
N ALA A 302 -9.34 21.71 -11.47
CA ALA A 302 -9.75 22.23 -10.17
C ALA A 302 -8.58 22.37 -9.19
N GLY A 303 -7.44 21.72 -9.44
CA GLY A 303 -6.32 21.72 -8.50
C GLY A 303 -6.73 21.30 -7.08
N TYR A 304 -5.86 21.56 -6.12
CA TYR A 304 -6.21 21.48 -4.70
C TYR A 304 -6.90 22.78 -4.28
N TRP A 305 -8.13 22.69 -3.76
CA TRP A 305 -9.01 23.84 -3.50
C TRP A 305 -9.06 24.29 -2.02
N GLY A 306 -8.55 23.49 -1.08
CA GLY A 306 -8.54 23.86 0.34
C GLY A 306 -7.48 24.92 0.70
N PRO A 307 -7.60 25.62 1.86
CA PRO A 307 -6.46 26.34 2.41
C PRO A 307 -5.26 25.39 2.55
N PRO A 308 -4.00 25.87 2.40
CA PRO A 308 -2.82 25.00 2.48
C PRO A 308 -2.85 24.09 3.72
N GLY A 309 -2.94 22.78 3.49
CA GLY A 309 -2.98 21.77 4.55
C GLY A 309 -4.38 21.32 5.02
N ALA A 310 -5.46 21.92 4.51
CA ALA A 310 -6.83 21.49 4.78
C ALA A 310 -7.29 20.35 3.84
N LEU A 311 -7.55 19.17 4.40
CA LEU A 311 -8.05 18.03 3.63
C LEU A 311 -9.58 18.08 3.59
N PRO A 312 -10.21 17.46 2.57
CA PRO A 312 -11.65 17.25 2.62
C PRO A 312 -12.00 16.49 3.91
N PRO A 313 -13.05 16.90 4.63
CA PRO A 313 -13.57 16.09 5.72
C PRO A 313 -13.93 14.68 5.21
N PRO A 314 -13.72 13.62 5.99
CA PRO A 314 -14.14 12.28 5.62
C PRO A 314 -15.63 12.25 5.25
N GLY A 315 -15.96 11.77 4.04
CA GLY A 315 -17.34 11.66 3.57
C GLY A 315 -17.90 12.88 2.82
N CYS A 316 -17.09 13.90 2.51
CA CYS A 316 -17.52 15.01 1.65
C CYS A 316 -17.54 14.62 0.16
N ASP A 317 -18.70 14.76 -0.49
CA ASP A 317 -18.83 14.70 -1.95
C ASP A 317 -18.22 15.96 -2.59
N ALA A 318 -17.06 15.80 -3.22
CA ALA A 318 -16.35 16.87 -3.91
C ALA A 318 -17.07 17.39 -5.18
N GLY A 319 -18.19 16.78 -5.59
CA GLY A 319 -19.08 17.29 -6.62
C GLY A 319 -19.94 18.49 -6.19
N THR A 320 -20.06 18.77 -4.90
CA THR A 320 -20.82 19.93 -4.35
C THR A 320 -20.06 20.65 -3.22
N PRO A 321 -18.97 21.38 -3.54
CA PRO A 321 -18.11 22.02 -2.54
C PRO A 321 -18.75 23.18 -1.74
N LEU A 322 -20.00 23.57 -2.03
CA LEU A 322 -20.65 24.77 -1.49
C LEU A 322 -21.63 24.57 -0.32
N LEU A 323 -21.92 23.35 0.12
CA LEU A 323 -22.94 23.13 1.17
C LEU A 323 -22.41 22.88 2.58
N ALA A 324 -21.10 22.88 2.81
CA ALA A 324 -20.52 22.70 4.15
C ALA A 324 -20.14 24.02 4.87
N GLN A 325 -20.22 25.18 4.19
CA GLN A 325 -19.85 26.49 4.76
C GLN A 325 -21.03 27.42 5.10
N ALA A 326 -22.27 26.95 5.09
CA ALA A 326 -23.39 27.73 5.63
C ALA A 326 -23.83 27.17 6.98
N GLY A 327 -23.12 27.58 8.04
CA GLY A 327 -23.62 27.49 9.42
C GLY A 327 -24.78 28.46 9.64
N LEU A 328 -25.93 28.22 9.01
CA LEU A 328 -27.17 28.93 9.28
C LEU A 328 -28.24 27.94 9.80
N PRO A 329 -29.02 28.33 10.83
CA PRO A 329 -30.06 27.47 11.37
C PRO A 329 -31.13 27.21 10.30
N ILE A 330 -31.51 25.95 10.17
CA ILE A 330 -32.58 25.49 9.28
C ILE A 330 -33.87 26.28 9.59
N PRO A 331 -34.44 27.06 8.65
CA PRO A 331 -35.83 27.44 8.78
C PRO A 331 -36.67 26.21 8.42
N LEU A 332 -37.46 25.75 9.40
CA LEU A 332 -38.57 24.84 9.17
C LEU A 332 -39.42 25.37 8.01
N GLY A 333 -39.45 24.63 6.90
CA GLY A 333 -40.37 24.88 5.79
C GLY A 333 -39.73 25.44 4.52
N ALA A 334 -39.00 24.59 3.78
CA ALA A 334 -38.83 24.78 2.34
C ALA A 334 -38.67 23.40 1.67
N ARG A 335 -39.60 23.07 0.77
CA ARG A 335 -39.58 21.81 -0.01
C ARG A 335 -38.39 21.79 -0.97
N PRO A 336 -37.77 20.61 -1.22
CA PRO A 336 -36.73 20.47 -2.23
C PRO A 336 -37.29 20.61 -3.67
N PRO A 337 -36.46 21.04 -4.64
CA PRO A 337 -36.86 21.22 -6.04
C PRO A 337 -37.20 19.89 -6.74
N GLN A 338 -38.22 19.95 -7.60
CA GLN A 338 -38.99 18.90 -8.28
C GLN A 338 -38.22 17.94 -9.23
N ALA A 339 -36.89 17.81 -9.12
CA ALA A 339 -36.12 16.94 -10.01
C ALA A 339 -36.08 15.45 -9.57
N GLN A 340 -36.43 15.14 -8.32
CA GLN A 340 -36.40 13.77 -7.79
C GLN A 340 -37.73 13.00 -7.94
N GLU A 341 -38.85 13.68 -8.19
CA GLU A 341 -40.15 13.00 -8.39
C GLU A 341 -40.27 12.32 -9.77
N ARG A 342 -39.54 12.77 -10.78
CA ARG A 342 -39.57 12.16 -12.13
C ARG A 342 -38.88 10.80 -12.21
N ILE A 343 -37.87 10.57 -11.37
CA ILE A 343 -37.12 9.29 -11.35
C ILE A 343 -37.90 8.25 -10.52
N LEU A 344 -38.64 8.68 -9.50
CA LEU A 344 -39.48 7.80 -8.69
C LEU A 344 -40.80 7.45 -9.40
N ALA A 345 -41.41 8.38 -10.14
CA ALA A 345 -42.61 8.11 -10.94
C ALA A 345 -42.35 7.13 -12.11
N ALA A 346 -41.21 7.29 -12.81
CA ALA A 346 -40.81 6.37 -13.88
C ALA A 346 -40.48 4.95 -13.38
N ALA A 347 -40.01 4.83 -12.13
CA ALA A 347 -39.77 3.54 -11.50
C ALA A 347 -41.06 2.85 -11.00
N ILE A 348 -42.12 3.62 -10.72
CA ILE A 348 -43.42 3.10 -10.28
C ILE A 348 -44.29 2.68 -11.49
N GLU A 349 -44.25 3.41 -12.61
CA GLU A 349 -44.93 2.99 -13.85
C GLU A 349 -44.35 1.69 -14.44
N LEU A 350 -43.03 1.51 -14.41
CA LEU A 350 -42.37 0.27 -14.86
C LEU A 350 -42.65 -0.95 -13.95
N LEU A 351 -43.10 -0.74 -12.72
CA LEU A 351 -43.48 -1.80 -11.78
C LEU A 351 -44.99 -2.13 -11.80
N GLN A 352 -45.81 -1.31 -12.47
CA GLN A 352 -47.26 -1.54 -12.61
C GLN A 352 -47.66 -2.09 -14.00
N GLU A 353 -46.74 -2.15 -14.97
CA GLU A 353 -46.98 -2.78 -16.29
C GLU A 353 -46.44 -4.22 -16.40
N SER A 354 -46.12 -4.89 -15.28
CA SER A 354 -45.67 -6.30 -15.29
C SER A 354 -46.20 -7.15 -14.12
N GLY A 355 -47.32 -6.76 -13.51
CA GLY A 355 -47.96 -7.53 -12.43
C GLY A 355 -49.37 -7.07 -12.12
#